data_AF-A0A7V6PE35-F1
#
_entry.id   AF-A0A7V6PE35-F1
#
_cell.length_a   1.000
_cell.length_b   1.000
_cell.length_c   1.000
_cell.angle_alpha   90.00
_cell.angle_beta   90.00
_cell.angle_gamma   90.00
#
_symmetry.space_group_name_H-M   'P 1'
#
loop_
_entity.id
_entity.type
_entity.pdbx_description
1 polymer ?
#
loop_
_entity_poly.entity_id
_entity_poly.type
_entity_poly.pdbx_seq_one_letter_code
_entity_poly.pdbx_strand_id
1 'polypeptide(L)'
;MARITANALRDRVRLEKREEIDDGYGNTYGQWVPQFERDACILPSKGGETVIASRLQEVQPALIIVRFDAETATITAAWRLIDARSGMIYNIRTAADMERRRRFITMLCEAGVAT
;
A
#
# COMPACT_ATOMS: atom_id res chain seq x y z
N MET A 1 -10.90 12.73 -13.34
CA MET A 1 -10.46 11.54 -12.58
C MET A 1 -10.73 10.31 -13.44
N ALA A 2 -9.72 9.50 -13.71
CA ALA A 2 -9.86 8.32 -14.56
C ALA A 2 -10.93 7.39 -14.00
N ARG A 3 -11.85 6.93 -14.86
CA ARG A 3 -12.91 5.99 -14.47
C ARG A 3 -12.27 4.67 -14.08
N ILE A 4 -12.24 4.37 -12.79
CA ILE A 4 -11.82 3.05 -12.30
C ILE A 4 -12.92 2.06 -12.73
N THR A 5 -12.63 1.26 -13.75
CA THR A 5 -13.52 0.20 -14.21
C THR A 5 -13.23 -1.09 -13.44
N ALA A 6 -14.14 -2.06 -13.46
CA ALA A 6 -13.93 -3.34 -12.78
C ALA A 6 -12.63 -4.07 -13.22
N ASN A 7 -12.16 -3.81 -14.45
CA ASN A 7 -10.93 -4.35 -15.02
C ASN A 7 -9.66 -3.55 -14.64
N ALA A 8 -9.79 -2.49 -13.82
CA ALA A 8 -8.65 -1.71 -13.36
C ALA A 8 -7.89 -2.41 -12.21
N LEU A 9 -8.59 -3.26 -11.45
CA LEU A 9 -8.02 -4.10 -10.39
C LEU A 9 -7.40 -5.36 -11.00
N ARG A 10 -6.30 -5.21 -11.74
CA ARG A 10 -5.62 -6.32 -12.43
C ARG A 10 -4.37 -6.81 -11.68
N ASP A 11 -3.91 -6.01 -10.73
CA ASP A 11 -2.70 -6.27 -9.96
C ASP A 11 -3.13 -6.90 -8.63
N ARG A 12 -2.31 -7.77 -8.06
CA ARG A 12 -2.63 -8.46 -6.80
C ARG A 12 -1.62 -8.04 -5.75
N VAL A 13 -2.12 -7.50 -4.65
CA VAL A 13 -1.29 -7.03 -3.54
C VAL A 13 -1.57 -7.84 -2.28
N ARG A 14 -0.50 -8.17 -1.56
CA ARG A 14 -0.52 -8.77 -0.23
C ARG A 14 -0.39 -7.66 0.79
N LEU A 15 -1.27 -7.67 1.78
CA LEU A 15 -1.24 -6.72 2.87
C LEU A 15 -0.64 -7.38 4.09
N GLU A 16 0.40 -6.76 4.62
CA GLU A 16 1.09 -7.22 5.80
C GLU A 16 1.02 -6.16 6.88
N LYS A 17 0.69 -6.59 8.09
CA LYS A 17 0.61 -5.73 9.27
C LYS A 17 1.87 -5.93 10.08
N ARG A 18 2.43 -4.84 10.61
CA ARG A 18 3.50 -4.94 11.60
C ARG A 18 2.91 -5.34 12.95
N GLU A 19 3.30 -6.50 13.44
CA GLU A 19 2.94 -6.98 14.77
C GLU A 19 4.20 -7.08 15.63
N GLU A 20 4.14 -6.51 16.83
CA GLU A 20 5.19 -6.65 17.82
C GLU A 20 4.98 -7.97 18.53
N ILE A 21 5.86 -8.93 18.27
CA ILE A 21 5.86 -10.21 18.97
C ILE A 21 6.93 -10.16 20.05
N ASP A 22 6.50 -10.48 21.26
CA ASP A 22 7.38 -10.70 22.40
C ASP A 22 7.98 -12.10 22.31
N ASP A 23 9.31 -12.19 22.35
CA ASP A 23 10.04 -13.46 22.30
C ASP A 23 10.00 -14.22 23.63
N GLY A 24 9.25 -13.75 24.63
CA GLY A 24 9.24 -14.31 25.99
C GLY A 24 10.51 -14.02 26.80
N TYR A 25 11.55 -13.46 26.16
CA TYR A 25 12.85 -13.10 26.77
C TYR A 25 13.02 -11.59 26.98
N GLY A 26 11.94 -10.81 26.93
CA GLY A 26 11.96 -9.36 27.16
C GLY A 26 12.44 -8.53 25.97
N ASN A 27 12.53 -9.12 24.77
CA ASN A 27 12.77 -8.42 23.51
C ASN A 27 11.52 -8.53 22.64
N THR A 28 10.95 -7.39 22.24
CA THR A 28 9.91 -7.30 21.23
C THR A 28 10.53 -7.04 19.86
N TYR A 29 10.21 -7.89 18.88
CA TYR A 29 10.58 -7.65 17.49
C TYR A 29 9.34 -7.42 16.64
N GLY A 30 9.41 -6.41 15.77
CA GLY A 30 8.33 -6.12 14.82
C GLY A 30 8.43 -7.06 13.63
N GLN A 31 7.55 -8.04 13.57
CA GLN A 31 7.42 -8.91 12.40
C GLN A 31 6.27 -8.45 11.51
N TRP A 32 6.43 -8.68 10.21
CA TRP A 32 5.39 -8.38 9.24
C TRP A 32 4.58 -9.65 9.02
N VAL A 33 3.32 -9.62 9.47
CA VAL A 33 2.42 -10.77 9.38
C VAL A 33 1.46 -10.54 8.21
N PRO A 34 1.43 -11.44 7.21
CA PRO A 34 0.49 -11.35 6.11
C PRO A 34 -0.94 -11.53 6.62
N GLN A 35 -1.77 -10.52 6.39
CA GLN A 35 -3.16 -10.52 6.83
C GLN A 35 -4.05 -11.09 5.73
N PHE A 36 -4.02 -10.49 4.53
CA PHE A 36 -4.84 -10.91 3.40
C PHE A 36 -4.29 -10.41 2.06
N GLU A 37 -4.74 -11.03 0.97
CA GLU A 37 -4.43 -10.61 -0.41
C GLU A 37 -5.68 -10.03 -1.08
N ARG A 38 -5.51 -8.96 -1.85
CA ARG A 38 -6.60 -8.33 -2.63
C ARG A 38 -6.14 -7.85 -3.99
N ASP A 39 -7.10 -7.74 -4.89
CA ASP A 39 -6.90 -7.10 -6.18
C ASP A 39 -6.85 -5.58 -6.00
N ALA A 40 -5.85 -4.97 -6.63
CA ALA A 40 -5.55 -3.55 -6.59
C ALA A 40 -5.24 -3.02 -7.99
N CYS A 41 -5.31 -1.70 -8.10
CA CYS A 41 -4.80 -0.96 -9.24
C CYS A 41 -3.57 -0.18 -8.76
N ILE A 42 -2.40 -0.55 -9.24
CA ILE A 42 -1.14 0.15 -8.91
C ILE A 42 -0.87 1.20 -9.99
N LEU A 43 -0.91 2.46 -9.59
CA LEU A 43 -0.64 3.62 -10.41
C LEU A 43 0.68 4.26 -9.93
N PRO A 44 1.84 3.82 -10.45
CA PRO A 44 3.10 4.46 -10.13
C PRO A 44 3.07 5.93 -10.62
N SER A 45 3.44 6.87 -9.75
CA SER A 45 3.40 8.29 -10.07
C SER A 45 4.60 8.65 -10.97
N LYS A 46 4.45 8.40 -12.27
CA LYS A 46 5.44 8.75 -13.30
C LYS A 46 5.21 10.20 -13.77
N GLY A 47 5.74 11.16 -13.03
CA GLY A 47 6.02 12.51 -13.54
C GLY A 47 4.86 13.51 -13.52
N GLY A 48 4.72 14.20 -12.39
CA GLY A 48 4.30 15.60 -12.30
C GLY A 48 5.35 16.33 -11.48
N GLU A 49 5.50 17.65 -11.61
CA GLU A 49 6.68 18.45 -11.20
C GLU A 49 7.20 18.22 -9.75
N THR A 50 6.41 17.62 -8.86
CA THR A 50 6.80 17.14 -7.51
C THR A 50 7.73 15.91 -7.49
N VAL A 51 7.77 15.10 -8.56
CA VAL A 51 8.56 13.84 -8.65
C VAL A 51 10.07 14.09 -8.75
N ILE A 52 10.48 15.33 -9.04
CA ILE A 52 11.90 15.70 -9.17
C ILE A 52 12.58 15.71 -7.79
N ALA A 53 11.86 16.07 -6.73
CA ALA A 53 12.38 16.05 -5.35
C ALA A 53 12.51 14.63 -4.79
N SER A 54 11.53 13.74 -5.04
CA SER A 54 11.56 12.36 -4.52
C SER A 54 12.63 11.47 -5.18
N ARG A 55 13.08 11.80 -6.40
CA ARG A 55 14.23 11.12 -7.04
C ARG A 55 15.53 11.29 -6.27
N LEU A 56 15.69 12.40 -5.54
CA LEU A 56 16.87 12.65 -4.71
C LEU A 56 16.89 11.74 -3.46
N GLN A 57 15.74 11.17 -3.08
CA GLN A 57 15.58 10.29 -1.91
C GLN A 57 15.34 8.82 -2.30
N GLU A 58 15.44 8.46 -3.59
CA GLU A 58 15.17 7.11 -4.11
C GLU A 58 13.75 6.57 -3.81
N VAL A 59 12.84 7.43 -3.34
CA VAL A 59 11.47 7.04 -3.01
C VAL A 59 10.57 7.24 -4.23
N GLN A 60 9.89 6.18 -4.65
CA GLN A 60 8.94 6.21 -5.75
C GLN A 60 7.51 6.20 -5.22
N PRO A 61 6.80 7.34 -5.19
CA PRO A 61 5.41 7.37 -4.79
C PRO A 61 4.53 6.62 -5.81
N ALA A 62 3.66 5.76 -5.30
CA ALA A 62 2.68 4.99 -6.06
C ALA A 62 1.30 5.12 -5.40
N LEU A 63 0.29 5.37 -6.23
CA LEU A 63 -1.11 5.35 -5.81
C LEU A 63 -1.64 3.94 -6.00
N ILE A 64 -2.04 3.30 -4.90
CA ILE A 64 -2.61 1.96 -4.92
C ILE A 64 -4.09 2.09 -4.57
N ILE A 65 -4.95 1.61 -5.46
CA ILE A 65 -6.40 1.71 -5.28
C ILE A 65 -6.96 0.30 -5.15
N VAL A 66 -7.66 0.04 -4.05
CA VAL A 66 -8.32 -1.24 -3.78
C VAL A 66 -9.82 -1.05 -3.67
N ARG A 67 -10.58 -2.14 -3.82
CA ARG A 67 -12.02 -2.10 -3.53
C ARG A 67 -12.26 -1.86 -2.04
N PHE A 68 -13.26 -1.05 -1.73
CA PHE A 68 -13.71 -0.86 -0.35
C PHE A 68 -14.37 -2.14 0.15
N ASP A 69 -13.88 -2.66 1.27
CA ASP A 69 -14.34 -3.87 1.95
C ASP A 69 -14.15 -3.68 3.47
N ALA A 70 -14.79 -4.52 4.28
CA ALA A 70 -14.60 -4.49 5.73
C ALA A 70 -13.12 -4.73 6.11
N GLU A 71 -12.43 -5.62 5.39
CA GLU A 71 -11.00 -5.90 5.61
C GLU A 71 -10.11 -4.74 5.15
N THR A 72 -10.40 -4.13 4.00
CA THR A 72 -9.59 -3.01 3.50
C THR A 72 -9.83 -1.72 4.29
N ALA A 73 -10.97 -1.59 4.97
CA ALA A 73 -11.24 -0.49 5.87
C ALA A 73 -10.37 -0.52 7.15
N THR A 74 -9.78 -1.67 7.52
CA THR A 74 -8.86 -1.76 8.66
C THR A 74 -7.42 -1.40 8.32
N ILE A 75 -7.12 -1.12 7.05
CA ILE A 75 -5.77 -0.78 6.59
C ILE A 75 -5.37 0.57 7.19
N THR A 76 -4.19 0.61 7.80
CA THR A 76 -3.59 1.84 8.33
C THR A 76 -2.17 2.03 7.82
N ALA A 77 -1.55 3.18 8.12
CA ALA A 77 -0.15 3.46 7.77
C ALA A 77 0.89 2.54 8.47
N ALA A 78 0.45 1.72 9.44
CA ALA A 78 1.29 0.69 10.07
C ALA A 78 1.43 -0.58 9.21
N TRP A 79 0.71 -0.65 8.10
CA TRP A 79 0.69 -1.77 7.18
C TRP A 79 1.60 -1.50 5.99
N ARG A 80 2.03 -2.56 5.31
CA ARG A 80 2.73 -2.49 4.03
C ARG A 80 2.03 -3.35 2.99
N LEU A 81 2.19 -2.97 1.73
CA LEU A 81 1.69 -3.73 0.58
C LEU A 81 2.88 -4.38 -0.12
N ILE A 82 2.72 -5.63 -0.52
CA ILE A 82 3.67 -6.33 -1.38
C ILE A 82 2.94 -6.70 -2.66
N ASP A 83 3.44 -6.25 -3.80
CA ASP A 83 2.92 -6.70 -5.08
C ASP A 83 3.26 -8.18 -5.29
N ALA A 84 2.24 -9.03 -5.40
CA ALA A 84 2.40 -10.47 -5.51
C ALA A 84 3.01 -10.90 -6.86
N ARG A 85 3.01 -10.00 -7.86
CA ARG A 85 3.49 -10.29 -9.21
C ARG A 85 4.97 -9.95 -9.39
N SER A 86 5.39 -8.80 -8.90
CA SER A 86 6.74 -8.25 -9.03
C SER A 86 7.57 -8.45 -7.75
N GLY A 87 6.94 -8.71 -6.61
CA GLY A 87 7.61 -8.79 -5.30
C GLY A 87 7.97 -7.42 -4.72
N MET A 88 7.50 -6.32 -5.31
CA MET A 88 7.85 -4.97 -4.87
C MET A 88 7.11 -4.60 -3.59
N ILE A 89 7.83 -4.08 -2.60
CA ILE A 89 7.28 -3.63 -1.32
C ILE A 89 6.95 -2.15 -1.42
N TYR A 90 5.74 -1.79 -0.98
CA TYR A 90 5.21 -0.45 -0.92
C TYR A 90 4.79 -0.13 0.52
N ASN A 91 5.39 0.90 1.11
CA ASN A 91 5.00 1.34 2.44
C ASN A 91 3.78 2.27 2.35
N ILE A 92 2.75 2.01 3.14
CA ILE A 92 1.54 2.85 3.15
C ILE A 92 1.83 4.12 3.94
N ARG A 93 1.60 5.30 3.35
CA ARG A 93 1.70 6.60 4.03
C ARG A 93 0.35 7.10 4.50
N THR A 94 -0.64 7.00 3.62
CA THR A 94 -2.01 7.43 3.90
C THR A 94 -2.97 6.51 3.17
N ALA A 95 -4.03 6.08 3.84
CA ALA A 95 -5.16 5.38 3.25
C ALA A 95 -6.42 6.22 3.46
N ALA A 96 -7.11 6.59 2.37
CA ALA A 96 -8.33 7.39 2.44
C ALA A 96 -9.33 7.04 1.33
N ASP A 97 -10.62 7.08 1.65
CA ASP A 97 -11.71 7.02 0.66
C ASP A 97 -11.84 8.40 -0.02
N MET A 98 -11.02 8.63 -1.03
CA MET A 98 -11.00 9.89 -1.79
C MET A 98 -12.33 10.14 -2.54
N GLU A 99 -13.06 9.08 -2.90
CA GLU A 99 -14.34 9.21 -3.61
C GLU A 99 -15.52 9.47 -2.64
N ARG A 100 -15.33 9.30 -1.33
CA ARG A 100 -16.38 9.37 -0.29
C ARG A 100 -17.64 8.55 -0.60
N ARG A 101 -17.49 7.54 -1.44
CA ARG A 101 -18.58 6.66 -1.89
C ARG A 101 -18.45 5.26 -1.33
N ARG A 102 -17.40 4.98 -0.53
CA ARG A 102 -17.10 3.63 0.00
C ARG A 102 -17.09 2.57 -1.10
N ARG A 103 -16.56 2.93 -2.27
CA ARG A 103 -16.44 2.02 -3.43
C ARG A 103 -15.00 1.58 -3.59
N PHE A 104 -14.07 2.49 -3.37
CA PHE A 104 -12.63 2.26 -3.49
C PHE A 104 -11.88 3.00 -2.40
N ILE A 105 -10.81 2.41 -1.91
CA ILE A 105 -9.88 3.05 -0.99
C ILE A 105 -8.63 3.39 -1.78
N THR A 106 -8.24 4.66 -1.74
CA THR A 106 -7.01 5.14 -2.37
C THR A 106 -5.93 5.23 -1.31
N MET A 107 -4.84 4.53 -1.55
CA MET A 107 -3.69 4.49 -0.66
C MET A 107 -2.51 5.15 -1.35
N LEU A 108 -1.95 6.17 -0.71
CA LEU A 108 -0.66 6.73 -1.09
C LEU A 108 0.42 5.86 -0.47
N CYS A 109 1.18 5.20 -1.34
CA CYS A 109 2.24 4.30 -0.95
C CYS A 109 3.57 4.74 -1.56
N GLU A 110 4.66 4.30 -0.97
CA GLU A 110 6.00 4.65 -1.40
C GLU A 110 6.83 3.39 -1.57
N ALA A 111 7.38 3.22 -2.77
CA ALA A 111 8.24 2.11 -3.14
C ALA A 111 9.72 2.53 -3.05
N GLY A 112 10.61 1.61 -2.67
CA GLY A 112 12.05 1.88 -2.61
C GLY A 112 12.55 2.49 -1.30
N VAL A 113 11.74 2.49 -0.23
CA VAL A 113 12.26 2.77 1.11
C VAL A 113 13.13 1.58 1.55
N ALA A 114 14.41 1.81 1.78
CA ALA A 114 15.31 0.81 2.33
C ALA A 114 14.69 0.23 3.62
N THR A 115 14.40 -1.08 3.61
CA THR A 115 14.00 -1.85 4.80
C THR A 115 15.21 -2.17 5.65
#